data_AF-M0QQX4-F1
#
_entry.id   AF-M0QQX4-F1
#
_cell.length_a   1.000
_cell.length_b   1.000
_cell.length_c   1.000
_cell.angle_alpha   90.00
_cell.angle_beta   90.00
_cell.angle_gamma   90.00
#
_symmetry.space_group_name_H-M   'P 1'
#
loop_
_entity.id
_entity.type
_entity.pdbx_description
1 polymer ?
#
loop_
_entity_poly.entity_id
_entity_poly.type
_entity_poly.pdbx_seq_one_letter_code
_entity_poly.pdbx_strand_id
1 'polypeptide(L)'
;MLGDLPALMAEKIAVLPTGCWQWTGAIQSKGYGSFQFRGRTRSTHRLAYELLVAPIPAGLQIDHLCRNRACCNPAHLEPVTAGENHRRAPHTQVTRCPAGHPYAGDNLIVKHRPGRGVNRNCRTCANTSRRAKRRAASRDLVAS
;
A
#
# COMPACT_ATOMS: atom_id res chain seq x y z
N MET A 1 4.52 28.58 5.91
CA MET A 1 3.41 28.76 4.94
C MET A 1 3.86 28.26 3.56
N LEU A 2 3.00 28.21 2.53
CA LEU A 2 3.41 27.75 1.19
C LEU A 2 4.64 28.51 0.63
N GLY A 3 4.83 29.77 1.05
CA GLY A 3 5.96 30.61 0.64
C GLY A 3 7.35 30.12 1.10
N ASP A 4 7.42 29.20 2.06
CA ASP A 4 8.69 28.62 2.53
C ASP A 4 9.08 27.35 1.75
N LEU A 5 8.23 26.91 0.81
CA LEU A 5 8.54 25.83 -0.12
C LEU A 5 9.27 26.36 -1.36
N PRO A 6 10.03 25.52 -2.08
CA PRO A 6 10.57 25.90 -3.38
C PRO A 6 9.46 26.37 -4.31
N ALA A 7 9.64 27.50 -5.01
CA ALA A 7 8.60 28.11 -5.84
C ALA A 7 7.96 27.11 -6.83
N LEU A 8 8.77 26.34 -7.55
CA LEU A 8 8.31 25.31 -8.48
C LEU A 8 7.48 24.19 -7.83
N MET A 9 7.70 23.93 -6.54
CA MET A 9 6.87 23.02 -5.76
C MET A 9 5.57 23.71 -5.35
N ALA A 10 5.64 24.93 -4.82
CA ALA A 10 4.46 25.69 -4.40
C ALA A 10 3.45 25.91 -5.56
N GLU A 11 3.94 26.23 -6.76
CA GLU A 11 3.12 26.39 -7.98
C GLU A 11 2.33 25.14 -8.38
N LYS A 12 2.80 23.95 -7.98
CA LYS A 12 2.19 22.65 -8.30
C LYS A 12 1.34 22.10 -7.15
N ILE A 13 0.94 22.97 -6.22
CA ILE A 13 0.05 22.63 -5.11
C ILE A 13 -1.31 23.30 -5.34
N ALA A 14 -2.34 22.49 -5.47
CA ALA A 14 -3.72 22.94 -5.42
C ALA A 14 -4.28 22.74 -4.00
N VAL A 15 -4.84 23.77 -3.38
CA VAL A 15 -5.52 23.65 -2.09
C VAL A 15 -6.94 23.17 -2.32
N LEU A 16 -7.28 21.99 -1.81
CA LEU A 16 -8.62 21.41 -1.92
C LEU A 16 -9.53 21.89 -0.77
N PRO A 17 -10.87 21.84 -0.92
CA PRO A 17 -11.82 22.14 0.15
C PRO A 17 -11.63 21.30 1.42
N THR A 18 -11.03 20.12 1.30
CA THR A 18 -10.66 19.25 2.43
C THR A 18 -9.46 19.75 3.24
N GLY A 19 -8.86 20.89 2.88
CA GLY A 19 -7.61 21.40 3.43
C GLY A 19 -6.35 20.69 2.90
N CYS A 20 -6.51 19.71 2.01
CA CYS A 20 -5.36 19.02 1.42
C CYS A 20 -4.60 19.95 0.47
N TRP A 21 -3.27 19.90 0.55
CA TRP A 21 -2.38 20.49 -0.45
C TRP A 21 -2.09 19.43 -1.50
N GLN A 22 -2.96 19.36 -2.50
CA GLN A 22 -2.92 18.37 -3.55
C GLN A 22 -1.77 18.65 -4.50
N TRP A 23 -0.82 17.71 -4.58
CA TRP A 23 0.21 17.75 -5.61
C TRP A 23 -0.40 17.50 -6.99
N THR A 24 -0.08 18.37 -7.95
CA THR A 24 -0.54 18.28 -9.36
C THR A 24 0.58 17.92 -10.35
N GLY A 25 1.81 17.72 -9.85
CA GLY A 25 2.95 17.29 -10.66
C GLY A 25 3.07 15.76 -10.79
N ALA A 26 4.30 15.27 -10.97
CA ALA A 26 4.59 13.85 -11.15
C ALA A 26 4.15 13.01 -9.93
N ILE A 27 3.48 11.88 -10.20
CA ILE A 27 2.96 10.92 -9.21
C ILE A 27 3.65 9.57 -9.42
N GLN A 28 4.09 8.92 -8.36
CA GLN A 28 4.65 7.57 -8.37
C GLN A 28 3.54 6.51 -8.51
N SER A 29 3.90 5.29 -8.90
CA SER A 29 2.94 4.17 -9.03
C SER A 29 2.10 3.88 -7.78
N LYS A 30 2.61 4.21 -6.59
CA LYS A 30 1.90 4.06 -5.31
C LYS A 30 1.00 5.25 -4.95
N GLY A 31 0.93 6.28 -5.79
CA GLY A 31 0.09 7.47 -5.60
C GLY A 31 0.75 8.64 -4.84
N TYR A 32 2.03 8.54 -4.51
CA TYR A 32 2.76 9.61 -3.84
C TYR A 32 3.29 10.64 -4.84
N GLY A 33 3.19 11.93 -4.49
CA GLY A 33 3.82 13.00 -5.25
C GLY A 33 5.35 12.93 -5.23
N SER A 34 5.96 13.30 -6.36
CA SER A 34 7.38 13.21 -6.62
C SER A 34 7.90 14.54 -7.14
N PHE A 35 9.01 15.03 -6.58
CA PHE A 35 9.61 16.31 -6.92
C PHE A 35 11.13 16.22 -6.92
N GLN A 36 11.77 16.81 -7.94
CA GLN A 36 13.22 16.89 -8.03
C GLN A 36 13.72 18.04 -7.16
N PHE A 37 14.49 17.74 -6.11
CA PHE A 37 15.03 18.74 -5.21
C PHE A 37 16.51 18.46 -4.93
N ARG A 38 17.37 19.46 -5.19
CA ARG A 38 18.84 19.39 -4.99
C ARG A 38 19.47 18.14 -5.61
N GLY A 39 19.15 17.87 -6.88
CA GLY A 39 19.72 16.74 -7.64
C GLY A 39 19.17 15.36 -7.25
N ARG A 40 18.17 15.26 -6.36
CA ARG A 40 17.52 14.00 -6.00
C ARG A 40 16.00 14.06 -6.10
N THR A 41 15.38 12.96 -6.52
CA THR A 41 13.93 12.79 -6.48
C THR A 41 13.48 12.54 -5.04
N ARG A 42 12.56 13.37 -4.54
CA ARG A 42 12.02 13.30 -3.17
C ARG A 42 10.49 13.19 -3.24
N SER A 43 9.90 12.49 -2.27
CA SER A 43 8.45 12.50 -2.12
C SER A 43 7.99 13.86 -1.61
N THR A 44 6.97 14.44 -2.22
CA THR A 44 6.53 15.82 -1.94
C THR A 44 6.08 16.01 -0.50
N HIS A 45 5.35 15.06 0.08
CA HIS A 45 4.87 15.13 1.46
C HIS A 45 6.01 15.13 2.49
N ARG A 46 7.04 14.28 2.31
CA ARG A 46 8.21 14.28 3.21
C ARG A 46 8.99 15.59 3.09
N LEU A 47 9.23 16.04 1.86
CA LEU A 47 9.95 17.29 1.62
C LEU A 47 9.23 18.49 2.25
N ALA A 48 7.91 18.59 2.06
CA ALA A 48 7.11 19.65 2.67
C ALA A 48 7.17 19.61 4.20
N TYR A 49 7.08 18.41 4.80
CA TYR A 49 7.21 18.25 6.25
C TYR A 49 8.60 18.70 6.75
N GLU A 50 9.66 18.25 6.10
CA GLU A 50 11.04 18.56 6.50
C GLU A 50 11.38 20.05 6.39
N LEU A 51 10.84 20.74 5.38
CA LEU A 51 11.08 22.18 5.16
C LEU A 51 10.23 23.08 6.06
N LEU A 52 9.01 22.65 6.41
CA LEU A 52 8.02 23.51 7.09
C LEU A 52 7.85 23.18 8.57
N VAL A 53 8.26 21.98 9.01
CA VAL A 53 8.05 21.51 10.38
C VAL A 53 9.38 21.17 11.03
N ALA A 54 9.98 20.05 10.65
CA ALA A 54 11.25 19.57 11.21
C ALA A 54 11.79 18.38 10.41
N PRO A 55 13.10 18.07 10.51
CA PRO A 55 13.65 16.82 10.01
C PRO A 55 12.85 15.62 10.54
N ILE A 56 12.53 14.66 9.66
CA ILE A 56 11.84 13.43 10.06
C ILE A 56 12.83 12.59 10.89
N PRO A 57 12.51 12.24 12.16
CA PRO A 57 13.40 11.45 12.98
C PRO A 57 13.76 10.09 12.37
N ALA A 58 14.96 9.60 12.66
CA ALA A 58 15.42 8.31 12.18
C ALA A 58 14.48 7.18 12.64
N GLY A 59 14.17 6.24 11.74
CA GLY A 59 13.24 5.14 12.00
C GLY A 59 11.76 5.48 11.88
N LEU A 60 11.40 6.76 11.68
CA LEU A 60 10.00 7.17 11.48
C LEU A 60 9.63 7.32 10.00
N GLN A 61 8.34 7.12 9.73
CA GLN A 61 7.68 7.24 8.43
C GLN A 61 6.58 8.30 8.53
N ILE A 62 6.29 8.98 7.43
CA ILE A 62 5.16 9.91 7.39
C ILE A 62 3.88 9.14 7.06
N ASP A 63 2.88 9.22 7.95
CA ASP A 63 1.51 8.76 7.71
C ASP A 63 0.61 9.94 7.29
N HIS A 64 -0.29 9.67 6.34
CA HIS A 64 -1.29 10.63 5.88
C HIS A 64 -2.57 10.47 6.70
N LEU A 65 -2.82 11.40 7.61
CA LEU A 65 -4.06 11.45 8.41
C LEU A 65 -5.30 11.60 7.50
N CYS A 66 -5.15 12.34 6.40
CA CYS A 66 -6.19 12.57 5.40
C CYS A 66 -6.41 11.41 4.40
N ARG A 67 -5.61 10.34 4.47
CA ARG A 67 -5.64 9.18 3.54
C ARG A 67 -5.47 9.53 2.05
N ASN A 68 -5.04 10.75 1.74
CA ASN A 68 -4.70 11.20 0.39
C ASN A 68 -3.18 11.20 0.20
N ARG A 69 -2.66 10.21 -0.54
CA ARG A 69 -1.20 10.04 -0.77
C ARG A 69 -0.54 11.17 -1.55
N ALA A 70 -1.33 11.94 -2.31
CA ALA A 70 -0.84 13.08 -3.08
C ALA A 70 -0.90 14.40 -2.28
N CYS A 71 -1.47 14.38 -1.07
CA CYS A 71 -1.45 15.52 -0.17
C CYS A 71 -0.03 15.74 0.39
N CYS A 72 0.42 17.00 0.40
CA CYS A 72 1.70 17.41 1.00
C CYS A 72 1.54 18.45 2.12
N ASN A 73 0.32 18.68 2.61
CA ASN A 73 0.07 19.61 3.71
C ASN A 73 0.65 19.02 5.01
N PRO A 74 1.65 19.65 5.65
CA PRO A 74 2.25 19.13 6.89
C PRO A 74 1.26 18.94 8.04
N ALA A 75 0.17 19.73 8.09
CA ALA A 75 -0.88 19.57 9.09
C ALA A 75 -1.66 18.25 8.93
N HIS A 76 -1.57 17.59 7.77
CA HIS A 76 -2.20 16.30 7.51
C HIS A 76 -1.20 15.12 7.59
N LEU A 77 0.01 15.37 8.10
CA LEU A 77 1.11 14.41 8.17
C LEU A 77 1.54 14.18 9.61
N GLU A 78 1.83 12.92 9.94
CA GLU A 78 2.35 12.54 11.25
C GLU A 78 3.56 11.60 11.09
N PRO A 79 4.72 11.88 11.70
CA PRO A 79 5.79 10.90 11.83
C PRO A 79 5.38 9.78 12.78
N VAL A 80 5.32 8.56 12.27
CA VAL A 80 4.94 7.37 13.03
C VAL A 80 5.96 6.26 12.84
N THR A 81 5.94 5.26 13.74
CA THR A 81 6.75 4.06 13.56
C THR A 81 6.21 3.21 12.40
N ALA A 82 7.05 2.34 11.83
CA ALA A 82 6.59 1.41 10.80
C ALA A 82 5.47 0.47 11.29
N GLY A 83 5.50 0.07 12.56
CA GLY A 83 4.44 -0.75 13.17
C GLY A 83 3.12 -0.01 13.26
N GLU A 84 3.15 1.27 13.65
CA GLU A 84 1.95 2.11 13.72
C GLU A 84 1.38 2.40 12.32
N ASN A 85 2.23 2.72 11.34
CA ASN A 85 1.81 2.90 9.96
C ASN A 85 1.12 1.62 9.42
N HIS A 86 1.69 0.45 9.69
CA HIS A 86 1.08 -0.82 9.30
C HIS A 86 -0.26 -1.10 10.00
N ARG A 87 -0.38 -0.73 11.28
CA ARG A 87 -1.63 -0.85 12.04
C ARG A 87 -2.74 0.07 11.50
N ARG A 88 -2.38 1.26 11.05
CA ARG A 88 -3.30 2.27 10.49
C ARG A 88 -3.62 2.03 9.02
N ALA A 89 -2.82 1.24 8.32
CA ALA A 89 -3.03 0.95 6.92
C ALA A 89 -4.41 0.28 6.74
N PRO A 90 -5.22 0.73 5.76
CA PRO A 90 -6.49 0.09 5.50
C PRO A 90 -6.26 -1.36 5.10
N HIS A 91 -6.77 -2.30 5.91
CA HIS A 91 -6.76 -3.70 5.58
C HIS A 91 -7.86 -3.97 4.55
N THR A 92 -7.50 -4.06 3.27
CA THR A 92 -8.42 -4.60 2.28
C THR A 92 -8.66 -6.07 2.65
N GLN A 93 -9.85 -6.36 3.16
CA GLN A 93 -10.25 -7.75 3.35
C GLN A 93 -10.38 -8.38 1.97
N VAL A 94 -9.40 -9.19 1.60
CA VAL A 94 -9.51 -10.05 0.43
C VAL A 94 -10.59 -11.08 0.75
N THR A 95 -11.79 -10.88 0.21
CA THR A 95 -12.99 -11.72 0.38
C THR A 95 -13.10 -12.83 -0.66
N ARG A 96 -12.24 -12.82 -1.68
CA ARG A 96 -12.21 -13.82 -2.76
C ARG A 96 -10.78 -14.24 -3.07
N CYS A 97 -10.57 -15.48 -3.44
CA CYS A 97 -9.28 -15.95 -3.92
C CYS A 97 -8.94 -15.34 -5.30
N PRO A 98 -7.69 -15.46 -5.80
CA PRO A 98 -7.30 -14.93 -7.12
C PRO A 98 -8.14 -15.45 -8.30
N ALA A 99 -8.75 -16.63 -8.15
CA ALA A 99 -9.68 -17.23 -9.13
C ALA A 99 -11.15 -16.82 -8.93
N GLY A 100 -11.44 -15.86 -8.03
CA GLY A 100 -12.78 -15.33 -7.79
C GLY A 100 -13.68 -16.13 -6.85
N HIS A 101 -13.22 -17.23 -6.26
CA HIS A 101 -14.02 -18.01 -5.31
C HIS A 101 -14.08 -17.35 -3.92
N PRO A 102 -15.21 -17.41 -3.20
CA PRO A 102 -15.38 -16.72 -1.93
C PRO A 102 -14.49 -17.28 -0.82
N TYR A 103 -13.80 -16.43 -0.07
CA TYR A 103 -13.18 -16.79 1.20
C TYR A 103 -14.21 -16.70 2.33
N ALA A 104 -15.20 -17.59 2.30
CA ALA A 104 -16.29 -17.65 3.28
C ALA A 104 -16.61 -19.09 3.67
N GLY A 105 -17.06 -19.28 4.92
CA GLY A 105 -17.46 -20.58 5.48
C GLY A 105 -16.42 -21.68 5.21
N ASP A 106 -16.90 -22.84 4.80
CA ASP A 106 -16.06 -24.00 4.48
C ASP A 106 -15.13 -23.80 3.29
N ASN A 107 -15.39 -22.81 2.43
CA ASN A 107 -14.54 -22.54 1.28
C ASN A 107 -13.22 -21.86 1.69
N LEU A 108 -13.17 -21.20 2.85
CA LEU A 108 -11.95 -20.64 3.40
C LEU A 108 -11.16 -21.71 4.16
N ILE A 109 -9.95 -21.99 3.69
CA ILE A 109 -8.99 -22.86 4.37
C ILE A 109 -7.85 -21.99 4.90
N VAL A 110 -7.78 -21.82 6.22
CA VAL A 110 -6.71 -21.08 6.90
C VAL A 110 -5.63 -22.06 7.37
N LYS A 111 -4.38 -21.80 6.98
CA LYS A 111 -3.22 -22.60 7.39
C LYS A 111 -2.19 -21.73 8.10
N HIS A 112 -1.94 -22.03 9.37
CA HIS A 112 -0.87 -21.41 10.13
C HIS A 112 0.46 -22.09 9.79
N ARG A 113 1.48 -21.30 9.46
CA ARG A 113 2.84 -21.78 9.18
C ARG A 113 3.81 -21.10 10.14
N PRO A 114 4.43 -21.84 11.09
CA PRO A 114 5.46 -21.29 11.96
C PRO A 114 6.54 -20.56 11.14
N GLY A 115 6.89 -19.34 11.54
CA GLY A 115 7.87 -18.49 10.85
C GLY A 115 7.44 -17.89 9.49
N ARG A 116 6.25 -18.23 8.96
CA ARG A 116 5.73 -17.70 7.67
C ARG A 116 4.33 -17.09 7.74
N GLY A 117 3.73 -17.04 8.93
CA GLY A 117 2.42 -16.46 9.15
C GLY A 117 1.25 -17.33 8.67
N VAL A 118 0.17 -16.68 8.29
CA VAL A 118 -1.10 -17.35 7.93
C VAL A 118 -1.29 -17.34 6.42
N ASN A 119 -1.55 -18.50 5.83
CA ASN A 119 -1.93 -18.63 4.42
C ASN A 119 -3.41 -18.99 4.29
N ARG A 120 -4.12 -18.31 3.37
CA ARG A 120 -5.53 -18.56 3.06
C ARG A 120 -5.67 -19.22 1.68
N ASN A 121 -6.22 -20.43 1.66
CA ASN A 121 -6.54 -21.17 0.44
C ASN A 121 -8.05 -21.28 0.25
N CYS A 122 -8.46 -21.48 -1.01
CA CYS A 122 -9.86 -21.68 -1.39
C CYS A 122 -10.12 -23.19 -1.59
N ARG A 123 -11.16 -23.75 -0.95
CA ARG A 123 -11.48 -25.19 -1.03
C ARG A 123 -11.85 -25.60 -2.46
N THR A 124 -12.57 -24.76 -3.20
CA THR A 124 -12.87 -24.99 -4.62
C THR A 124 -11.58 -25.19 -5.44
N CYS A 125 -10.61 -24.30 -5.27
CA CYS A 125 -9.30 -24.35 -5.94
C CYS A 125 -8.54 -25.62 -5.56
N ALA A 126 -8.53 -25.94 -4.27
CA ALA A 126 -7.88 -27.14 -3.75
C ALA A 126 -8.50 -28.41 -4.34
N ASN A 127 -9.83 -28.47 -4.46
CA ASN A 127 -10.55 -29.59 -5.04
C ASN A 127 -10.26 -29.73 -6.54
N THR A 128 -10.26 -28.64 -7.30
CA THR A 128 -9.90 -28.64 -8.73
C THR A 128 -8.49 -29.18 -8.94
N SER A 129 -7.51 -28.69 -8.19
CA SER A 129 -6.12 -29.17 -8.29
C SER A 129 -5.99 -30.64 -7.90
N ARG A 130 -6.68 -31.10 -6.84
CA ARG A 130 -6.70 -32.51 -6.44
C ARG A 130 -7.29 -33.41 -7.51
N ARG A 131 -8.41 -33.01 -8.14
CA ARG A 131 -9.04 -33.75 -9.24
C ARG A 131 -8.12 -33.84 -10.46
N ALA A 132 -7.46 -32.75 -10.82
CA ALA A 132 -6.48 -32.74 -11.92
C ALA A 132 -5.32 -33.71 -11.68
N LYS A 133 -4.73 -33.68 -10.48
CA LYS A 133 -3.64 -34.61 -10.08
C LYS A 133 -4.07 -36.07 -10.13
N ARG A 134 -5.26 -36.40 -9.62
CA ARG A 134 -5.81 -37.77 -9.69
C ARG A 134 -5.99 -38.24 -11.13
N ARG A 135 -6.52 -37.38 -12.01
CA ARG A 135 -6.67 -37.68 -13.44
C ARG A 135 -5.34 -37.94 -14.14
N ALA A 136 -4.29 -37.19 -13.81
CA ALA A 136 -2.95 -37.41 -14.34
C ALA A 136 -2.40 -38.78 -13.87
N ALA A 137 -2.43 -39.05 -12.57
CA ALA A 137 -1.96 -40.32 -12.02
C ALA A 137 -2.70 -41.55 -12.60
N SER A 138 -4.02 -41.45 -12.80
CA SER A 138 -4.79 -42.53 -13.44
C SER A 138 -4.46 -42.72 -14.92
N ARG A 139 -4.03 -41.68 -15.63
CA ARG A 139 -3.57 -41.82 -17.03
C ARG A 139 -2.23 -42.54 -17.10
N ASP A 140 -1.31 -42.23 -16.18
CA ASP A 140 0.01 -42.84 -16.12
C ASP A 140 -0.07 -44.35 -15.79
N LEU A 141 -1.03 -44.73 -14.94
CA LEU A 141 -1.34 -46.12 -14.58
C LEU A 141 -1.94 -46.96 -15.72
N VAL A 142 -2.59 -46.34 -16.70
CA VAL A 142 -3.20 -47.04 -17.85
C VAL A 142 -2.26 -47.04 -19.07
N ALA A 143 -1.23 -46.19 -19.06
CA ALA A 143 -0.21 -46.10 -20.10
C ALA A 143 1.07 -46.92 -19.81
N SER A 144 1.07 -47.69 -18.72
CA SER A 144 2.12 -48.65 -18.34
C SER A 144 1.62 -50.08 -18.51
#